data_AF-E5C5Y2-F1
#
_entry.id   AF-E5C5Y2-F1
#
_cell.length_a   1.000
_cell.length_b   1.000
_cell.length_c   1.000
_cell.angle_alpha   90.00
_cell.angle_beta   90.00
_cell.angle_gamma   90.00
#
_symmetry.space_group_name_H-M   'P 1'
#
loop_
_entity.id
_entity.type
_entity.pdbx_description
1 polymer ?
#
loop_
_entity_poly.entity_id
_entity_poly.type
_entity_poly.pdbx_seq_one_letter_code
_entity_poly.pdbx_strand_id
1 'polypeptide(L)'
;MLLIILCAACNDPYDGDTYVVFDMQPAATYLSNRSEDFSEWIHIMKYADLYNAVNQATQSFTLFVPNNAAVQEFYTRKGVSSIEDLGAEYARNLVSYHIVQDTINQATFIEKEGALAKRTVSDDVLMVSFGSAEVGGGGIQSVYLNSEARVLEFANPVSNGYVYVLESTLTPLTESVYARISESGRPYTILKAALDATGVGAELNVIYDDVVDDLGQVTQQKRNYTLLAVSDAVFQEAGVNSLQDLVQLLGASSDYTNPENALYQYLAYHVLDGSYDLSKLQSFDTSDATSKIWNTLNTGSVVRISKEDRIYYLNYRDDNRAIFLEDYCNLQAKNGYIHQVSSYLPVAEAEPEIVLFDVCNYSIIGDWIAAGNGEEGIKFQESFGTAEKKCDVAGLNCYEYSLNNPSGTFSSYFNVTYFTTRTNNGWNTANNMDFLMLNLGNTGWISMQTPSIIKGKYKVTLQFGYATSMDFIRTQDSKGGSNGGRMTFSFDGENSVTHAPYTTISSNTLGCYSYVIYDELEFSETSTHTFRLVINDPAASKNASYRIYIDYLLFEPIFDE
;
A
#
# COMPACT_ATOMS: atom_id res chain seq x y z
N MET A 1 -76.85 -14.54 -18.87
CA MET A 1 -75.52 -14.11 -19.35
C MET A 1 -74.51 -15.05 -18.73
N LEU A 2 -74.04 -16.01 -19.53
CA LEU A 2 -73.29 -17.18 -19.09
C LEU A 2 -71.78 -16.84 -19.14
N LEU A 3 -71.10 -16.92 -18.01
CA LEU A 3 -69.67 -16.63 -17.88
C LEU A 3 -68.88 -17.85 -18.36
N ILE A 4 -68.13 -17.70 -19.46
CA ILE A 4 -67.27 -18.76 -20.02
C ILE A 4 -65.87 -18.61 -19.40
N ILE A 5 -65.43 -19.66 -18.71
CA ILE A 5 -64.06 -19.82 -18.17
C ILE A 5 -63.22 -20.49 -19.27
N LEU A 6 -62.18 -19.80 -19.73
CA LEU A 6 -61.13 -20.36 -20.58
C LEU A 6 -59.87 -20.54 -19.72
N CYS A 7 -59.60 -21.79 -19.32
CA CYS A 7 -58.31 -22.16 -18.76
C CYS A 7 -57.34 -22.44 -19.92
N ALA A 8 -56.38 -21.54 -20.15
CA ALA A 8 -55.20 -21.83 -20.94
C ALA A 8 -54.13 -22.38 -19.98
N ALA A 9 -53.83 -23.68 -20.10
CA ALA A 9 -52.65 -24.26 -19.47
C ALA A 9 -51.42 -23.85 -20.29
N CYS A 10 -50.49 -23.12 -19.69
CA CYS A 10 -49.13 -23.02 -20.21
C CYS A 10 -48.46 -24.38 -20.01
N ASN A 11 -48.18 -25.09 -21.10
CA ASN A 11 -47.16 -26.14 -21.07
C ASN A 11 -45.81 -25.44 -20.86
N ASP A 12 -45.16 -25.72 -19.74
CA ASP A 12 -43.76 -25.36 -19.54
C ASP A 12 -42.92 -26.25 -20.49
N PRO A 13 -42.18 -25.67 -21.46
CA PRO A 13 -41.37 -26.44 -22.38
C PRO A 13 -40.16 -27.14 -21.72
N TYR A 14 -39.97 -26.96 -20.41
CA TYR A 14 -38.87 -27.55 -19.63
C TYR A 14 -39.34 -28.53 -18.53
N ASP A 15 -40.62 -28.91 -18.52
CA ASP A 15 -41.15 -29.91 -17.57
C ASP A 15 -40.60 -31.31 -17.90
N GLY A 16 -39.52 -31.68 -17.23
CA GLY A 16 -38.84 -32.99 -17.39
C GLY A 16 -37.37 -32.93 -17.82
N ASP A 17 -36.78 -31.75 -18.01
CA ASP A 17 -35.37 -31.65 -18.39
C ASP A 17 -34.44 -31.86 -17.18
N THR A 18 -33.76 -33.00 -17.15
CA THR A 18 -32.61 -33.21 -16.27
C THR A 18 -31.45 -32.37 -16.78
N TYR A 19 -31.03 -31.36 -16.01
CA TYR A 19 -29.79 -30.63 -16.23
C TYR A 19 -28.64 -31.64 -16.38
N VAL A 20 -28.03 -31.68 -17.57
CA VAL A 20 -26.81 -32.44 -17.79
C VAL A 20 -25.73 -31.71 -17.01
N VAL A 21 -25.34 -32.26 -15.85
CA VAL A 21 -24.13 -31.82 -15.16
C VAL A 21 -22.98 -32.14 -16.11
N PHE A 22 -22.42 -31.12 -16.77
CA PHE A 22 -21.13 -31.28 -17.42
C PHE A 22 -20.15 -31.72 -16.33
N ASP A 23 -19.45 -32.85 -16.53
CA ASP A 23 -18.28 -33.22 -15.75
C ASP A 23 -17.19 -32.16 -16.01
N MET A 24 -17.30 -31.02 -15.32
CA MET A 24 -16.33 -29.93 -15.43
C MET A 24 -14.97 -30.46 -14.98
N GLN A 25 -14.00 -30.36 -15.88
CA GLN A 25 -12.63 -30.76 -15.61
C GLN A 25 -11.87 -29.61 -14.95
N PRO A 26 -10.83 -29.88 -14.15
CA PRO A 26 -9.95 -28.83 -13.66
C PRO A 26 -9.23 -28.11 -14.80
N ALA A 27 -8.75 -26.89 -14.54
CA ALA A 27 -8.11 -26.02 -15.53
C ALA A 27 -6.97 -26.72 -16.30
N ALA A 28 -6.06 -27.41 -15.62
CA ALA A 28 -4.93 -28.07 -16.28
C ALA A 28 -5.38 -29.20 -17.23
N THR A 29 -6.39 -29.98 -16.82
CA THR A 29 -7.00 -31.02 -17.66
C THR A 29 -7.74 -30.41 -18.85
N TYR A 30 -8.47 -29.31 -18.65
CA TYR A 30 -9.12 -28.56 -19.72
C TYR A 30 -8.10 -28.13 -20.79
N LEU A 31 -6.96 -27.56 -20.38
CA LEU A 31 -5.89 -27.17 -21.31
C LEU A 31 -5.30 -28.36 -22.04
N SER A 32 -5.04 -29.48 -21.35
CA SER A 32 -4.50 -30.69 -21.98
C SER A 32 -5.41 -31.27 -23.05
N ASN A 33 -6.73 -31.21 -22.84
CA ASN A 33 -7.72 -31.65 -23.83
C ASN A 33 -7.77 -30.72 -25.07
N ARG A 34 -7.21 -29.51 -24.96
CA ARG A 34 -7.05 -28.51 -26.03
C ARG A 34 -5.57 -28.29 -26.38
N SER A 35 -4.77 -29.35 -26.38
CA SER A 35 -3.33 -29.27 -26.65
C SER A 35 -2.98 -28.68 -28.04
N GLU A 36 -3.89 -28.78 -29.02
CA GLU A 36 -3.73 -28.09 -30.32
C GLU A 36 -3.62 -26.56 -30.16
N ASP A 37 -4.28 -26.00 -29.15
CA ASP A 37 -4.27 -24.58 -28.84
C ASP A 37 -3.24 -24.20 -27.76
N PHE A 38 -2.89 -25.10 -26.83
CA PHE A 38 -2.18 -24.76 -25.59
C PHE A 38 -0.94 -25.62 -25.26
N SER A 39 -0.46 -26.47 -26.16
CA SER A 39 0.71 -27.32 -25.92
C SER A 39 1.95 -26.57 -25.40
N GLU A 40 2.22 -25.38 -25.94
CA GLU A 40 3.36 -24.54 -25.52
C GLU A 40 3.16 -23.97 -24.12
N TRP A 41 1.95 -23.49 -23.82
CA TRP A 41 1.65 -22.99 -22.47
C TRP A 41 1.71 -24.09 -21.41
N ILE A 42 1.20 -25.29 -21.74
CA ILE A 42 1.32 -26.48 -20.88
C ILE A 42 2.79 -26.82 -20.61
N HIS A 43 3.65 -26.72 -21.62
CA HIS A 43 5.09 -26.93 -21.48
C HIS A 43 5.72 -25.93 -20.50
N ILE A 44 5.42 -24.63 -20.65
CA ILE A 44 5.84 -23.57 -19.73
C ILE A 44 5.37 -23.86 -18.29
N MET A 45 4.09 -24.19 -18.10
CA MET A 45 3.51 -24.49 -16.78
C MET A 45 4.19 -25.68 -16.09
N LYS A 46 4.62 -26.69 -16.86
CA LYS A 46 5.35 -27.85 -16.34
C LYS A 46 6.78 -27.47 -15.97
N TYR A 47 7.46 -26.69 -16.81
CA TYR A 47 8.81 -26.21 -16.52
C TYR A 47 8.86 -25.29 -15.29
N ALA A 48 7.80 -24.51 -15.07
CA ALA A 48 7.59 -23.67 -13.89
C ALA A 48 7.24 -24.44 -12.59
N ASP A 49 6.95 -25.74 -12.68
CA ASP A 49 6.38 -26.56 -11.61
C ASP A 49 5.02 -26.07 -11.06
N LEU A 50 4.23 -25.39 -11.90
CA LEU A 50 2.92 -24.84 -11.51
C LEU A 50 1.74 -25.57 -12.13
N TYR A 51 1.97 -26.47 -13.10
CA TYR A 51 0.92 -27.26 -13.75
C TYR A 51 0.06 -28.05 -12.74
N ASN A 52 0.69 -28.70 -11.75
CA ASN A 52 -0.03 -29.47 -10.72
C ASN A 52 -0.65 -28.56 -9.65
N ALA A 53 -0.04 -27.42 -9.35
CA ALA A 53 -0.55 -26.46 -8.37
C ALA A 53 -1.92 -25.91 -8.79
N VAL A 54 -2.07 -25.53 -10.06
CA VAL A 54 -3.35 -25.06 -10.61
C VAL A 54 -4.38 -26.17 -10.86
N ASN A 55 -4.01 -27.43 -10.65
CA ASN A 55 -4.89 -28.59 -10.83
C ASN A 55 -5.54 -29.05 -9.50
N GLN A 56 -5.24 -28.36 -8.39
CA GLN A 56 -5.79 -28.70 -7.08
C GLN A 56 -7.29 -28.36 -6.99
N ALA A 57 -8.10 -29.34 -6.57
CA ALA A 57 -9.55 -29.20 -6.49
C ALA A 57 -10.04 -28.37 -5.29
N THR A 58 -9.18 -28.12 -4.29
CA THR A 58 -9.53 -27.37 -3.06
C THR A 58 -9.36 -25.86 -3.20
N GLN A 59 -8.77 -25.40 -4.31
CA GLN A 59 -8.51 -24.00 -4.58
C GLN A 59 -9.22 -23.60 -5.87
N SER A 60 -9.52 -22.31 -6.03
CA SER A 60 -10.13 -21.80 -7.25
C SER A 60 -9.25 -20.73 -7.89
N PHE A 61 -9.20 -20.74 -9.22
CA PHE A 61 -8.29 -19.91 -10.00
C PHE A 61 -8.97 -19.30 -11.22
N THR A 62 -8.46 -18.15 -11.64
CA THR A 62 -8.70 -17.56 -12.95
C THR A 62 -7.39 -17.57 -13.71
N LEU A 63 -7.34 -18.33 -14.80
CA LEU A 63 -6.15 -18.46 -15.64
C LEU A 63 -6.33 -17.62 -16.90
N PHE A 64 -5.36 -16.76 -17.18
CA PHE A 64 -5.23 -16.04 -18.44
C PHE A 64 -4.22 -16.77 -19.32
N VAL A 65 -4.67 -17.48 -20.34
CA VAL A 65 -3.86 -18.47 -21.04
C VAL A 65 -3.59 -18.00 -22.47
N PRO A 66 -2.33 -17.73 -22.86
CA PRO A 66 -1.99 -17.51 -24.25
C PRO A 66 -2.13 -18.81 -25.06
N ASN A 67 -2.59 -18.69 -26.31
CA ASN A 67 -2.55 -19.81 -27.24
C ASN A 67 -1.11 -20.06 -27.76
N ASN A 68 -0.92 -21.15 -28.49
CA ASN A 68 0.37 -21.55 -29.04
C ASN A 68 1.01 -20.46 -29.93
N ALA A 69 0.21 -19.75 -30.74
CA ALA A 69 0.73 -18.66 -31.58
C ALA A 69 1.27 -17.49 -30.74
N ALA A 70 0.54 -17.10 -29.70
CA ALA A 70 0.92 -16.07 -28.75
C ALA A 70 2.21 -16.39 -27.98
N VAL A 71 2.45 -17.67 -27.66
CA VAL A 71 3.70 -18.10 -27.01
C VAL A 71 4.89 -18.06 -27.98
N GLN A 72 4.69 -18.47 -29.23
CA GLN A 72 5.75 -18.42 -30.25
C GLN A 72 6.15 -16.98 -30.59
N GLU A 73 5.18 -16.07 -30.66
CA GLU A 73 5.46 -14.64 -30.82
C GLU A 73 6.25 -14.11 -29.63
N PHE A 74 5.89 -14.50 -28.41
CA PHE A 74 6.63 -14.11 -27.20
C PHE A 74 8.11 -14.53 -27.24
N TYR A 75 8.42 -15.77 -27.63
CA TYR A 75 9.81 -16.21 -27.79
C TYR A 75 10.57 -15.39 -28.83
N THR A 76 9.90 -15.08 -29.95
CA THR A 76 10.47 -14.22 -31.01
C THR A 76 10.79 -12.83 -30.47
N ARG A 77 9.87 -12.21 -29.71
CA ARG A 77 10.10 -10.88 -29.07
C ARG A 77 11.25 -10.90 -28.07
N LYS A 78 11.43 -12.00 -27.33
CA LYS A 78 12.52 -12.18 -26.37
C LYS A 78 13.85 -12.61 -27.02
N GLY A 79 13.85 -12.98 -28.30
CA GLY A 79 15.04 -13.45 -29.00
C GLY A 79 15.54 -14.80 -28.52
N VAL A 80 14.65 -15.65 -27.99
CA VAL A 80 14.94 -16.99 -27.46
C VAL A 80 14.24 -18.07 -28.30
N SER A 81 14.67 -19.32 -28.18
CA SER A 81 14.06 -20.45 -28.89
C SER A 81 13.05 -21.21 -28.05
N SER A 82 13.15 -21.15 -26.72
CA SER A 82 12.19 -21.74 -25.79
C SER A 82 12.21 -21.07 -24.42
N ILE A 83 11.30 -21.49 -23.52
CA ILE A 83 11.23 -20.97 -22.15
C ILE A 83 12.47 -21.32 -21.32
N GLU A 84 13.12 -22.45 -21.61
CA GLU A 84 14.33 -22.89 -20.90
C GLU A 84 15.50 -21.91 -21.05
N ASP A 85 15.57 -21.19 -22.17
CA ASP A 85 16.58 -20.14 -22.40
C ASP A 85 16.42 -18.95 -21.44
N LEU A 86 15.21 -18.75 -20.90
CA LEU A 86 14.90 -17.71 -19.90
C LEU A 86 15.03 -18.23 -18.46
N GLY A 87 15.15 -19.54 -18.26
CA GLY A 87 15.33 -20.18 -16.96
C GLY A 87 14.04 -20.41 -16.18
N ALA A 88 14.12 -21.33 -15.21
CA ALA A 88 12.96 -21.80 -14.44
C ALA A 88 12.32 -20.72 -13.56
N GLU A 89 13.12 -19.78 -13.04
CA GLU A 89 12.62 -18.67 -12.22
C GLU A 89 11.74 -17.72 -13.04
N TYR A 90 12.20 -17.33 -14.24
CA TYR A 90 11.42 -16.52 -15.16
C TYR A 90 10.13 -17.26 -15.56
N ALA A 91 10.22 -18.55 -15.87
CA ALA A 91 9.05 -19.36 -16.20
C ALA A 91 8.01 -19.39 -15.07
N ARG A 92 8.46 -19.53 -13.81
CA ARG A 92 7.59 -19.48 -12.64
C ARG A 92 6.91 -18.11 -12.48
N ASN A 93 7.65 -17.02 -12.65
CA ASN A 93 7.10 -15.68 -12.61
C ASN A 93 6.10 -15.42 -13.75
N LEU A 94 6.41 -15.89 -14.97
CA LEU A 94 5.54 -15.80 -16.13
C LEU A 94 4.20 -16.49 -15.89
N VAL A 95 4.22 -17.73 -15.41
CA VAL A 95 2.98 -18.48 -15.14
C VAL A 95 2.21 -17.86 -13.98
N SER A 96 2.89 -17.45 -12.91
CA SER A 96 2.26 -16.80 -11.75
C SER A 96 1.59 -15.47 -12.11
N TYR A 97 2.14 -14.73 -13.06
CA TYR A 97 1.56 -13.49 -13.60
C TYR A 97 0.27 -13.71 -14.40
N HIS A 98 0.08 -14.91 -14.93
CA HIS A 98 -1.11 -15.28 -15.69
C HIS A 98 -2.19 -15.95 -14.84
N ILE A 99 -2.02 -16.01 -13.51
CA ILE A 99 -2.95 -16.69 -12.60
C ILE A 99 -3.41 -15.70 -11.53
N VAL A 100 -4.71 -15.65 -11.29
CA VAL A 100 -5.31 -15.05 -10.09
C VAL A 100 -5.92 -16.16 -9.25
N GLN A 101 -5.64 -16.21 -7.95
CA GLN A 101 -6.19 -17.21 -7.03
C GLN A 101 -7.59 -16.80 -6.54
N ASP A 102 -8.52 -16.63 -7.49
CA ASP A 102 -9.93 -16.32 -7.26
C ASP A 102 -10.76 -16.72 -8.50
N THR A 103 -12.09 -16.65 -8.42
CA THR A 103 -13.03 -16.93 -9.51
C THR A 103 -13.60 -15.65 -10.12
N ILE A 104 -12.87 -15.05 -11.05
CA ILE A 104 -13.32 -13.86 -11.78
C ILE A 104 -14.17 -14.32 -12.98
N ASN A 105 -15.47 -14.37 -12.78
CA ASN A 105 -16.42 -14.65 -13.86
C ASN A 105 -16.48 -13.48 -14.86
N GLN A 106 -17.09 -13.71 -16.03
CA GLN A 106 -17.15 -12.72 -17.10
C GLN A 106 -17.81 -11.39 -16.67
N ALA A 107 -18.89 -11.44 -15.89
CA ALA A 107 -19.60 -10.23 -15.48
C ALA A 107 -18.73 -9.32 -14.60
N THR A 108 -17.99 -9.92 -13.66
CA THR A 108 -16.99 -9.20 -12.84
C THR A 108 -15.83 -8.70 -13.70
N PHE A 109 -15.35 -9.50 -14.65
CA PHE A 109 -14.21 -9.14 -15.50
C PHE A 109 -14.48 -7.91 -16.39
N ILE A 110 -15.72 -7.75 -16.89
CA ILE A 110 -16.10 -6.65 -17.78
C ILE A 110 -16.91 -5.55 -17.09
N GLU A 111 -17.00 -5.57 -15.75
CA GLU A 111 -17.82 -4.63 -14.98
C GLU A 111 -17.39 -3.17 -15.22
N LYS A 112 -16.07 -2.93 -15.26
CA LYS A 112 -15.47 -1.61 -15.48
C LYS A 112 -14.07 -1.73 -16.07
N GLU A 113 -13.61 -0.65 -16.71
CA GLU A 113 -12.18 -0.49 -17.01
C GLU A 113 -11.39 -0.25 -15.72
N GLY A 114 -10.12 -0.67 -15.74
CA GLY A 114 -9.16 -0.46 -14.67
C GLY A 114 -8.68 -1.75 -14.02
N ALA A 115 -8.13 -1.62 -12.81
CA ALA A 115 -7.50 -2.70 -12.07
C ALA A 115 -8.51 -3.80 -11.68
N LEU A 116 -8.11 -5.06 -11.87
CA LEU A 116 -8.77 -6.18 -11.22
C LEU A 116 -8.62 -6.06 -9.70
N ALA A 117 -9.68 -6.38 -8.96
CA ALA A 117 -9.71 -6.27 -7.50
C ALA A 117 -8.73 -7.23 -6.80
N LYS A 118 -8.38 -8.33 -7.46
CA LYS A 118 -7.42 -9.32 -6.97
C LYS A 118 -6.14 -9.26 -7.80
N ARG A 119 -5.02 -9.40 -7.11
CA ARG A 119 -3.68 -9.47 -7.72
C ARG A 119 -3.42 -10.87 -8.27
N THR A 120 -2.47 -10.95 -9.18
CA THR A 120 -1.94 -12.23 -9.68
C THR A 120 -1.22 -12.99 -8.57
N VAL A 121 -0.92 -14.26 -8.79
CA VAL A 121 -0.07 -15.07 -7.87
C VAL A 121 1.33 -14.47 -7.73
N SER A 122 1.79 -13.70 -8.72
CA SER A 122 3.04 -12.92 -8.66
C SER A 122 2.89 -11.54 -8.00
N ASP A 123 1.76 -11.25 -7.34
CA ASP A 123 1.43 -10.01 -6.63
C ASP A 123 1.31 -8.75 -7.53
N ASP A 124 1.01 -8.96 -8.82
CA ASP A 124 0.85 -7.86 -9.78
C ASP A 124 -0.63 -7.52 -9.99
N VAL A 125 -0.89 -6.25 -10.32
CA VAL A 125 -2.23 -5.80 -10.73
C VAL A 125 -2.36 -5.98 -12.23
N LEU A 126 -3.42 -6.64 -12.67
CA LEU A 126 -3.82 -6.66 -14.08
C LEU A 126 -4.87 -5.59 -14.34
N MET A 127 -4.72 -4.88 -15.46
CA MET A 127 -5.61 -3.81 -15.90
C MET A 127 -6.49 -4.30 -17.06
N VAL A 128 -7.80 -4.16 -16.93
CA VAL A 128 -8.75 -4.38 -18.02
C VAL A 128 -9.00 -3.06 -18.74
N SER A 129 -8.96 -3.07 -20.07
CA SER A 129 -9.26 -1.91 -20.91
C SER A 129 -10.13 -2.34 -22.10
N PHE A 130 -10.98 -1.42 -22.57
CA PHE A 130 -11.80 -1.63 -23.75
C PHE A 130 -11.25 -0.79 -24.91
N GLY A 131 -11.12 -1.42 -26.08
CA GLY A 131 -10.77 -0.71 -27.31
C GLY A 131 -11.83 0.34 -27.66
N SER A 132 -11.39 1.46 -28.22
CA SER A 132 -12.30 2.53 -28.64
C SER A 132 -12.95 2.19 -29.98
N ALA A 133 -14.26 2.49 -30.08
CA ALA A 133 -15.06 2.26 -31.29
C ALA A 133 -14.53 3.03 -32.52
N GLU A 134 -13.71 4.06 -32.33
CA GLU A 134 -13.09 4.85 -33.39
C GLU A 134 -12.03 4.07 -34.19
N VAL A 135 -11.46 3.00 -33.63
CA VAL A 135 -10.49 2.11 -34.30
C VAL A 135 -11.15 0.82 -34.81
N GLY A 136 -12.48 0.78 -34.88
CA GLY A 136 -13.24 -0.36 -35.40
C GLY A 136 -13.47 -1.51 -34.40
N GLY A 137 -13.14 -1.30 -33.12
CA GLY A 137 -13.35 -2.26 -32.04
C GLY A 137 -14.27 -1.70 -30.96
N GLY A 138 -15.53 -2.13 -30.93
CA GLY A 138 -16.47 -1.80 -29.86
C GLY A 138 -17.16 -3.05 -29.34
N GLY A 139 -17.33 -3.14 -28.02
CA GLY A 139 -17.95 -4.28 -27.34
C GLY A 139 -16.95 -5.35 -26.88
N ILE A 140 -17.46 -6.52 -26.47
CA ILE A 140 -16.68 -7.62 -25.87
C ILE A 140 -15.54 -8.16 -26.75
N GLN A 141 -15.54 -7.83 -28.05
CA GLN A 141 -14.49 -8.23 -29.00
C GLN A 141 -13.22 -7.38 -28.87
N SER A 142 -13.23 -6.34 -28.03
CA SER A 142 -12.14 -5.39 -27.85
C SER A 142 -11.77 -5.25 -26.38
N VAL A 143 -11.71 -6.35 -25.63
CA VAL A 143 -11.22 -6.34 -24.24
C VAL A 143 -9.75 -6.73 -24.21
N TYR A 144 -8.93 -5.93 -23.53
CA TYR A 144 -7.49 -6.12 -23.42
C TYR A 144 -7.06 -6.19 -21.95
N LEU A 145 -6.09 -7.05 -21.68
CA LEU A 145 -5.34 -7.09 -20.42
C LEU A 145 -4.01 -6.35 -20.57
N ASN A 146 -3.75 -5.45 -19.62
CA ASN A 146 -2.58 -4.56 -19.57
C ASN A 146 -2.33 -3.78 -20.86
N SER A 147 -3.37 -3.53 -21.65
CA SER A 147 -3.26 -3.00 -23.02
C SER A 147 -2.30 -3.78 -23.92
N GLU A 148 -1.94 -5.01 -23.54
CA GLU A 148 -0.97 -5.88 -24.22
C GLU A 148 -1.68 -7.01 -24.94
N ALA A 149 -2.52 -7.77 -24.22
CA ALA A 149 -3.13 -9.00 -24.74
C ALA A 149 -4.64 -8.87 -24.89
N ARG A 150 -5.14 -9.05 -26.12
CA ARG A 150 -6.58 -9.13 -26.38
C ARG A 150 -7.15 -10.45 -25.86
N VAL A 151 -8.33 -10.40 -25.26
CA VAL A 151 -9.05 -11.60 -24.80
C VAL A 151 -9.82 -12.21 -25.98
N LEU A 152 -9.51 -13.47 -26.30
CA LEU A 152 -10.12 -14.27 -27.37
C LEU A 152 -11.34 -15.05 -26.88
N GLU A 153 -11.23 -15.67 -25.72
CA GLU A 153 -12.32 -16.44 -25.09
C GLU A 153 -12.47 -16.01 -23.64
N PHE A 154 -13.72 -15.83 -23.22
CA PHE A 154 -14.05 -15.31 -21.91
C PHE A 154 -14.58 -16.41 -21.00
N ALA A 155 -14.04 -16.46 -19.78
CA ALA A 155 -14.59 -17.23 -18.67
C ALA A 155 -15.02 -18.67 -19.01
N ASN A 156 -14.16 -19.44 -19.68
CA ASN A 156 -14.42 -20.86 -19.92
C ASN A 156 -14.51 -21.59 -18.55
N PRO A 157 -15.66 -22.19 -18.21
CA PRO A 157 -15.87 -22.78 -16.90
C PRO A 157 -15.08 -24.08 -16.73
N VAL A 158 -14.37 -24.19 -15.62
CA VAL A 158 -13.64 -25.39 -15.18
C VAL A 158 -13.99 -25.69 -13.73
N SER A 159 -13.76 -26.91 -13.24
CA SER A 159 -14.22 -27.29 -11.89
C SER A 159 -13.55 -26.52 -10.76
N ASN A 160 -12.41 -25.88 -11.04
CA ASN A 160 -11.67 -25.04 -10.12
C ASN A 160 -11.55 -23.59 -10.59
N GLY A 161 -12.54 -23.07 -11.32
CA GLY A 161 -12.67 -21.64 -11.65
C GLY A 161 -12.89 -21.35 -13.14
N TYR A 162 -12.07 -20.46 -13.72
CA TYR A 162 -12.26 -19.98 -15.11
C TYR A 162 -10.96 -19.90 -15.90
N VAL A 163 -11.06 -20.15 -17.22
CA VAL A 163 -9.97 -19.95 -18.18
C VAL A 163 -10.36 -18.88 -19.20
N TYR A 164 -9.53 -17.84 -19.32
CA TYR A 164 -9.58 -16.84 -20.37
C TYR A 164 -8.48 -17.12 -21.38
N VAL A 165 -8.78 -17.05 -22.68
CA VAL A 165 -7.78 -17.29 -23.73
C VAL A 165 -7.30 -15.95 -24.27
N LEU A 166 -6.00 -15.77 -24.42
CA LEU A 166 -5.36 -14.53 -24.84
C LEU A 166 -4.72 -14.65 -26.23
N GLU A 167 -4.77 -13.56 -26.98
CA GLU A 167 -4.12 -13.40 -28.29
C GLU A 167 -2.61 -13.12 -28.18
N SER A 168 -2.14 -12.75 -26.99
CA SER A 168 -0.72 -12.49 -26.73
C SER A 168 -0.36 -12.99 -25.34
N THR A 169 0.89 -13.42 -25.17
CA THR A 169 1.44 -13.76 -23.85
C THR A 169 1.72 -12.45 -23.12
N LEU A 170 1.15 -12.28 -21.93
CA LEU A 170 1.44 -11.13 -21.09
C LEU A 170 2.90 -11.19 -20.65
N THR A 171 3.58 -10.05 -20.63
CA THR A 171 5.00 -10.02 -20.26
C THR A 171 5.13 -9.55 -18.81
N PRO A 172 5.48 -10.43 -17.85
CA PRO A 172 5.72 -9.98 -16.48
C PRO A 172 6.92 -9.04 -16.49
N LEU A 173 6.80 -7.96 -15.74
CA LEU A 173 7.94 -7.13 -15.39
C LEU A 173 8.74 -7.88 -14.32
N THR A 174 9.91 -8.42 -14.67
CA THR A 174 10.71 -9.27 -13.75
C THR A 174 11.93 -8.56 -13.21
N GLU A 175 12.34 -7.47 -13.85
CA GLU A 175 13.56 -6.75 -13.57
C GLU A 175 13.36 -5.84 -12.35
N SER A 176 14.30 -5.89 -11.41
CA SER A 176 14.39 -4.94 -10.29
C SER A 176 14.68 -3.51 -10.77
N VAL A 177 14.53 -2.51 -9.90
CA VAL A 177 14.90 -1.12 -10.21
C VAL A 177 16.38 -1.03 -10.64
N TYR A 178 17.26 -1.80 -10.00
CA TYR A 178 18.66 -1.88 -10.39
C TYR A 178 18.86 -2.51 -11.79
N ALA A 179 18.17 -3.63 -12.06
CA ALA A 179 18.27 -4.30 -13.35
C ALA A 179 17.75 -3.40 -14.48
N ARG A 180 16.67 -2.66 -14.23
CA ARG A 180 16.05 -1.72 -15.19
C ARG A 180 16.97 -0.56 -15.57
N ILE A 181 17.66 0.06 -14.60
CA ILE A 181 18.65 1.11 -14.94
C ILE A 181 19.90 0.55 -15.62
N SER A 182 20.20 -0.74 -15.40
CA SER A 182 21.39 -1.42 -15.94
C SER A 182 21.20 -1.94 -17.37
N GLU A 183 20.00 -1.82 -17.94
CA GLU A 183 19.72 -2.16 -19.32
C GLU A 183 20.66 -1.43 -20.29
N SER A 184 21.20 -2.16 -21.27
CA SER A 184 22.10 -1.59 -22.27
C SER A 184 21.41 -0.44 -23.02
N GLY A 185 22.12 0.69 -23.14
CA GLY A 185 21.61 1.90 -23.81
C GLY A 185 20.88 2.89 -22.89
N ARG A 186 20.68 2.58 -21.60
CA ARG A 186 20.18 3.56 -20.63
C ARG A 186 21.26 4.59 -20.26
N PRO A 187 20.89 5.86 -20.02
CA PRO A 187 21.84 6.95 -19.75
C PRO A 187 22.22 7.05 -18.27
N TYR A 188 22.43 5.92 -17.59
CA TYR A 188 22.67 5.86 -16.13
C TYR A 188 24.02 5.22 -15.79
N THR A 189 25.03 5.36 -16.66
CA THR A 189 26.28 4.62 -16.52
C THR A 189 27.08 5.05 -15.29
N ILE A 190 27.11 6.35 -14.95
CA ILE A 190 27.78 6.89 -13.76
C ILE A 190 27.03 6.46 -12.49
N LEU A 191 25.70 6.59 -12.47
CA LEU A 191 24.84 6.17 -11.35
C LEU A 191 25.02 4.68 -11.07
N LYS A 192 24.95 3.84 -12.11
CA LYS A 192 25.15 2.40 -12.00
C LYS A 192 26.52 2.06 -11.40
N ALA A 193 27.59 2.69 -11.89
CA ALA A 193 28.93 2.46 -11.37
C ALA A 193 29.04 2.80 -9.87
N ALA A 194 28.35 3.85 -9.41
CA ALA A 194 28.32 4.24 -8.01
C ALA A 194 27.47 3.29 -7.14
N LEU A 195 26.32 2.83 -7.66
CA LEU A 195 25.49 1.81 -7.02
C LEU A 195 26.25 0.47 -6.85
N ASP A 196 27.03 0.09 -7.87
CA ASP A 196 27.89 -1.11 -7.81
C ASP A 196 28.99 -0.95 -6.75
N ALA A 197 29.62 0.22 -6.69
CA ALA A 197 30.75 0.49 -5.79
C ALA A 197 30.35 0.59 -4.31
N THR A 198 29.14 1.05 -4.02
CA THR A 198 28.61 1.22 -2.65
C THR A 198 27.93 -0.03 -2.10
N GLY A 199 27.54 -0.97 -2.97
CA GLY A 199 26.74 -2.15 -2.60
C GLY A 199 25.23 -1.88 -2.57
N VAL A 200 24.78 -0.62 -2.64
CA VAL A 200 23.36 -0.24 -2.71
C VAL A 200 22.68 -0.88 -3.93
N GLY A 201 23.41 -1.01 -5.05
CA GLY A 201 22.88 -1.68 -6.25
C GLY A 201 22.48 -3.14 -6.01
N ALA A 202 23.21 -3.86 -5.17
CA ALA A 202 22.89 -5.25 -4.83
C ALA A 202 21.60 -5.33 -3.99
N GLU A 203 21.41 -4.42 -3.04
CA GLU A 203 20.20 -4.29 -2.23
C GLU A 203 18.96 -3.95 -3.07
N LEU A 204 19.11 -3.02 -4.01
CA LEU A 204 18.09 -2.66 -4.99
C LEU A 204 17.73 -3.80 -5.95
N ASN A 205 18.62 -4.78 -6.11
CA ASN A 205 18.38 -5.93 -6.97
C ASN A 205 17.61 -7.06 -6.27
N VAL A 206 17.45 -7.00 -4.95
CA VAL A 206 16.63 -7.95 -4.19
C VAL A 206 15.15 -7.56 -4.34
N ILE A 207 14.33 -8.50 -4.81
CA ILE A 207 12.89 -8.29 -5.01
C ILE A 207 12.08 -8.83 -3.83
N TYR A 208 12.48 -9.95 -3.24
CA TYR A 208 11.77 -10.61 -2.14
C TYR A 208 12.75 -11.05 -1.06
N ASP A 209 12.33 -10.96 0.21
CA ASP A 209 12.93 -11.61 1.37
C ASP A 209 12.08 -12.78 1.82
N ASP A 210 12.73 -13.83 2.32
CA ASP A 210 12.07 -14.92 3.03
C ASP A 210 11.92 -14.53 4.51
N VAL A 211 10.68 -14.38 4.98
CA VAL A 211 10.32 -14.05 6.37
C VAL A 211 9.71 -15.28 7.03
N VAL A 212 10.28 -15.69 8.18
CA VAL A 212 9.80 -16.83 8.96
C VAL A 212 8.87 -16.33 10.05
N ASP A 213 7.63 -16.82 10.08
CA ASP A 213 6.67 -16.50 11.15
C ASP A 213 6.96 -17.28 12.45
N ASP A 214 6.23 -16.95 13.53
CA ASP A 214 6.36 -17.60 14.85
C ASP A 214 6.04 -19.12 14.83
N LEU A 215 5.43 -19.60 13.74
CA LEU A 215 5.07 -20.99 13.51
C LEU A 215 6.09 -21.71 12.60
N GLY A 216 7.15 -21.02 12.15
CA GLY A 216 8.19 -21.54 11.28
C GLY A 216 7.80 -21.58 9.79
N GLN A 217 6.71 -20.95 9.38
CA GLN A 217 6.36 -20.83 7.96
C GLN A 217 7.16 -19.71 7.30
N VAL A 218 7.69 -20.00 6.11
CA VAL A 218 8.37 -19.01 5.27
C VAL A 218 7.33 -18.32 4.39
N THR A 219 7.26 -17.00 4.49
CA THR A 219 6.48 -16.13 3.61
C THR A 219 7.43 -15.20 2.86
N GLN A 220 7.10 -14.87 1.60
CA GLN A 220 7.92 -13.94 0.82
C GLN A 220 7.42 -12.53 1.01
N GLN A 221 8.25 -11.65 1.56
CA GLN A 221 7.98 -10.22 1.66
C GLN A 221 8.66 -9.49 0.52
N LYS A 222 7.89 -8.78 -0.29
CA LYS A 222 8.42 -7.98 -1.39
C LYS A 222 9.11 -6.72 -0.88
N ARG A 223 10.35 -6.48 -1.32
CA ARG A 223 11.02 -5.18 -1.16
C ARG A 223 10.50 -4.21 -2.20
N ASN A 224 10.26 -2.97 -1.83
CA ASN A 224 9.75 -1.96 -2.75
C ASN A 224 10.59 -0.69 -2.63
N TYR A 225 11.00 -0.13 -3.76
CA TYR A 225 11.87 1.03 -3.83
C TYR A 225 11.38 2.03 -4.87
N THR A 226 11.77 3.30 -4.70
CA THR A 226 11.65 4.31 -5.74
C THR A 226 13.00 4.96 -5.94
N LEU A 227 13.60 4.77 -7.11
CA LEU A 227 14.92 5.34 -7.42
C LEU A 227 14.74 6.72 -8.09
N LEU A 228 15.29 7.74 -7.45
CA LEU A 228 15.51 9.06 -8.04
C LEU A 228 16.78 8.96 -8.89
N ALA A 229 16.63 8.78 -10.19
CA ALA A 229 17.76 8.52 -11.07
C ALA A 229 18.37 9.82 -11.62
N VAL A 230 19.68 9.94 -11.49
CA VAL A 230 20.47 11.00 -12.14
C VAL A 230 21.09 10.43 -13.40
N SER A 231 20.78 11.01 -14.56
CA SER A 231 21.36 10.59 -15.83
C SER A 231 22.77 11.13 -16.02
N ASP A 232 23.53 10.49 -16.91
CA ASP A 232 24.91 10.89 -17.24
C ASP A 232 24.96 12.35 -17.73
N ALA A 233 23.94 12.81 -18.45
CA ALA A 233 23.84 14.21 -18.89
C ALA A 233 23.68 15.18 -17.71
N VAL A 234 22.84 14.84 -16.73
CA VAL A 234 22.64 15.66 -15.52
C VAL A 234 23.91 15.68 -14.66
N PHE A 235 24.62 14.55 -14.54
CA PHE A 235 25.93 14.52 -13.89
C PHE A 235 26.96 15.41 -14.61
N GLN A 236 26.97 15.41 -15.95
CA GLN A 236 27.88 16.24 -16.73
C GLN A 236 27.64 17.74 -16.53
N GLU A 237 26.39 18.17 -16.32
CA GLU A 237 26.06 19.56 -15.97
C GLU A 237 26.69 19.98 -14.63
N ALA A 238 26.86 19.03 -13.70
CA ALA A 238 27.59 19.22 -12.44
C ALA A 238 29.12 18.98 -12.55
N GLY A 239 29.64 18.76 -13.77
CA GLY A 239 31.06 18.49 -14.02
C GLY A 239 31.50 17.06 -13.73
N VAL A 240 30.57 16.13 -13.53
CA VAL A 240 30.83 14.71 -13.23
C VAL A 240 30.78 13.89 -14.53
N ASN A 241 31.91 13.33 -14.95
CA ASN A 241 32.01 12.50 -16.16
C ASN A 241 32.32 11.02 -15.84
N SER A 242 32.56 10.71 -14.56
CA SER A 242 32.97 9.39 -14.10
C SER A 242 32.61 9.21 -12.61
N LEU A 243 32.67 7.95 -12.13
CA LEU A 243 32.55 7.64 -10.70
C LEU A 243 33.57 8.42 -9.85
N GLN A 244 34.81 8.55 -10.34
CA GLN A 244 35.87 9.27 -9.62
C GLN A 244 35.56 10.76 -9.48
N ASP A 245 34.97 11.40 -10.50
CA ASP A 245 34.55 12.80 -10.40
C ASP A 245 33.43 12.96 -9.37
N LEU A 246 32.50 12.01 -9.29
CA LEU A 246 31.43 12.01 -8.28
C LEU A 246 32.00 11.85 -6.86
N VAL A 247 32.93 10.91 -6.67
CA VAL A 247 33.65 10.71 -5.39
C VAL A 247 34.35 12.00 -4.96
N GLN A 248 35.00 12.69 -5.91
CA GLN A 248 35.67 13.96 -5.63
C GLN A 248 34.68 15.08 -5.31
N LEU A 249 33.58 15.19 -6.06
CA LEU A 249 32.53 16.19 -5.83
C LEU A 249 31.91 16.04 -4.43
N LEU A 250 31.67 14.81 -3.99
CA LEU A 250 31.07 14.50 -2.69
C LEU A 250 32.08 14.51 -1.53
N GLY A 251 33.39 14.54 -1.81
CA GLY A 251 34.43 14.41 -0.78
C GLY A 251 34.43 13.05 -0.09
N ALA A 252 34.05 11.99 -0.80
CA ALA A 252 33.90 10.65 -0.25
C ALA A 252 35.25 10.00 0.12
N SER A 253 35.25 9.24 1.23
CA SER A 253 36.42 8.45 1.64
C SER A 253 36.52 7.14 0.86
N SER A 254 37.61 6.38 1.03
CA SER A 254 37.89 5.21 0.19
C SER A 254 37.03 3.96 0.44
N ASP A 255 36.39 3.85 1.61
CA ASP A 255 35.48 2.73 1.90
C ASP A 255 34.05 3.13 1.53
N TYR A 256 33.66 2.85 0.29
CA TYR A 256 32.35 3.22 -0.26
C TYR A 256 31.19 2.39 0.30
N THR A 257 31.47 1.29 1.01
CA THR A 257 30.43 0.42 1.59
C THR A 257 30.04 0.82 3.01
N ASN A 258 30.80 1.73 3.63
CA ASN A 258 30.50 2.27 4.94
C ASN A 258 29.28 3.22 4.85
N PRO A 259 28.22 3.02 5.65
CA PRO A 259 27.06 3.91 5.69
C PRO A 259 27.36 5.39 5.97
N GLU A 260 28.47 5.68 6.65
CA GLU A 260 28.93 7.05 6.93
C GLU A 260 29.73 7.67 5.77
N ASN A 261 29.96 6.93 4.69
CA ASN A 261 30.66 7.43 3.52
C ASN A 261 29.75 8.36 2.71
N ALA A 262 30.24 9.54 2.31
CA ALA A 262 29.46 10.50 1.53
C ALA A 262 28.93 9.94 0.20
N LEU A 263 29.65 9.02 -0.47
CA LEU A 263 29.14 8.32 -1.64
C LEU A 263 28.01 7.35 -1.28
N TYR A 264 28.15 6.58 -0.20
CA TYR A 264 27.07 5.70 0.27
C TYR A 264 25.81 6.51 0.61
N GLN A 265 25.96 7.55 1.44
CA GLN A 265 24.86 8.44 1.85
C GLN A 265 24.18 9.07 0.65
N TYR A 266 24.94 9.54 -0.34
CA TYR A 266 24.40 10.06 -1.60
C TYR A 266 23.56 9.00 -2.33
N LEU A 267 24.06 7.78 -2.52
CA LEU A 267 23.32 6.75 -3.26
C LEU A 267 22.08 6.28 -2.49
N ALA A 268 22.18 6.08 -1.18
CA ALA A 268 21.07 5.71 -0.33
C ALA A 268 19.99 6.81 -0.26
N TYR A 269 20.39 8.09 -0.35
CA TYR A 269 19.48 9.23 -0.39
C TYR A 269 18.65 9.30 -1.68
N HIS A 270 19.17 8.74 -2.78
CA HIS A 270 18.44 8.65 -4.05
C HIS A 270 17.45 7.49 -4.10
N VAL A 271 17.36 6.67 -3.05
CA VAL A 271 16.41 5.56 -2.96
C VAL A 271 15.37 5.87 -1.90
N LEU A 272 14.11 6.05 -2.31
CA LEU A 272 13.00 6.13 -1.39
C LEU A 272 12.55 4.72 -0.98
N ASP A 273 12.21 4.55 0.30
CA ASP A 273 11.65 3.32 0.84
C ASP A 273 10.17 3.21 0.46
N GLY A 274 9.84 2.30 -0.47
CA GLY A 274 8.51 2.13 -1.03
C GLY A 274 8.42 2.35 -2.55
N SER A 275 7.37 1.81 -3.17
CA SER A 275 7.13 1.88 -4.61
C SER A 275 6.09 2.94 -4.92
N TYR A 276 6.53 4.08 -5.45
CA TYR A 276 5.71 5.26 -5.67
C TYR A 276 5.78 5.69 -7.14
N ASP A 277 4.63 5.74 -7.81
CA ASP A 277 4.53 6.44 -9.09
C ASP A 277 4.61 7.97 -8.89
N LEU A 278 4.79 8.70 -9.98
CA LEU A 278 4.91 10.15 -9.97
C LEU A 278 3.65 10.83 -9.42
N SER A 279 2.47 10.27 -9.71
CA SER A 279 1.20 10.85 -9.22
C SER A 279 1.12 10.80 -7.69
N LYS A 280 1.61 9.70 -7.10
CA LYS A 280 1.70 9.53 -5.65
C LYS A 280 2.73 10.49 -5.06
N LEU A 281 3.89 10.65 -5.68
CA LEU A 281 4.92 11.60 -5.26
C LEU A 281 4.47 13.07 -5.35
N GLN A 282 3.53 13.37 -6.26
CA GLN A 282 2.93 14.70 -6.45
C GLN A 282 1.62 14.92 -5.67
N SER A 283 1.25 13.97 -4.80
CA SER A 283 0.08 14.04 -3.93
C SER A 283 0.48 14.37 -2.49
N PHE A 284 -0.36 15.15 -1.80
CA PHE A 284 -0.15 15.54 -0.41
C PHE A 284 -1.28 15.00 0.48
N ASP A 285 -0.99 14.88 1.77
CA ASP A 285 -1.89 14.20 2.71
C ASP A 285 -3.17 15.01 2.98
N THR A 286 -3.14 16.33 2.79
CA THR A 286 -4.30 17.22 2.92
C THR A 286 -4.39 18.21 1.76
N SER A 287 -5.57 18.82 1.57
CA SER A 287 -5.80 19.76 0.47
C SER A 287 -5.04 21.10 0.60
N ASP A 288 -4.63 21.45 1.81
CA ASP A 288 -3.88 22.66 2.16
C ASP A 288 -2.37 22.45 2.26
N ALA A 289 -1.91 21.19 2.34
CA ALA A 289 -0.50 20.87 2.29
C ALA A 289 0.11 21.26 0.93
N THR A 290 1.27 21.90 0.96
CA THR A 290 2.06 22.24 -0.24
C THR A 290 3.34 21.44 -0.36
N SER A 291 3.65 20.61 0.65
CA SER A 291 4.83 19.75 0.66
C SER A 291 4.57 18.43 1.36
N LYS A 292 5.45 17.46 1.10
CA LYS A 292 5.52 16.16 1.78
C LYS A 292 6.96 15.66 1.82
N ILE A 293 7.33 15.02 2.92
CA ILE A 293 8.63 14.34 3.08
C ILE A 293 8.53 12.86 2.73
N TRP A 294 9.61 12.35 2.15
CA TRP A 294 9.76 10.97 1.74
C TRP A 294 11.04 10.41 2.35
N ASN A 295 10.91 9.28 3.05
CA ASN A 295 12.05 8.58 3.62
C ASN A 295 12.96 8.04 2.53
N THR A 296 14.26 8.09 2.81
CA THR A 296 15.29 7.51 1.96
C THR A 296 15.98 6.36 2.67
N LEU A 297 16.72 5.52 1.94
CA LEU A 297 17.58 4.51 2.57
C LEU A 297 18.77 5.13 3.31
N ASN A 298 19.05 6.43 3.11
CA ASN A 298 20.01 7.15 3.94
C ASN A 298 19.35 7.55 5.26
N THR A 299 19.53 6.71 6.29
CA THR A 299 18.99 6.95 7.64
C THR A 299 19.26 8.38 8.10
N GLY A 300 18.23 9.05 8.65
CA GLY A 300 18.35 10.44 9.06
C GLY A 300 18.08 11.48 7.95
N SER A 301 17.92 11.05 6.70
CA SER A 301 17.73 11.94 5.55
C SER A 301 16.40 11.69 4.84
N VAL A 302 15.74 12.77 4.46
CA VAL A 302 14.44 12.75 3.75
C VAL A 302 14.50 13.65 2.52
N VAL A 303 13.77 13.28 1.48
CA VAL A 303 13.52 14.17 0.33
C VAL A 303 12.20 14.88 0.55
N ARG A 304 12.19 16.22 0.49
CA ARG A 304 10.96 17.00 0.53
C ARG A 304 10.49 17.29 -0.89
N ILE A 305 9.26 16.91 -1.23
CA ILE A 305 8.61 17.32 -2.48
C ILE A 305 7.65 18.45 -2.17
N SER A 306 7.86 19.62 -2.78
CA SER A 306 7.05 20.83 -2.58
C SER A 306 6.45 21.30 -3.89
N LYS A 307 5.19 21.77 -3.87
CA LYS A 307 4.51 22.35 -5.03
C LYS A 307 4.58 23.88 -4.94
N GLU A 308 5.41 24.47 -5.79
CA GLU A 308 5.61 25.91 -5.87
C GLU A 308 5.34 26.36 -7.30
N ASP A 309 4.47 27.37 -7.48
CA ASP A 309 4.08 27.87 -8.81
C ASP A 309 3.65 26.77 -9.82
N ARG A 310 2.96 25.74 -9.31
CA ARG A 310 2.50 24.53 -10.04
C ARG A 310 3.61 23.56 -10.48
N ILE A 311 4.85 23.79 -10.05
CA ILE A 311 5.99 22.90 -10.29
C ILE A 311 6.27 22.12 -9.01
N TYR A 312 6.55 20.83 -9.15
CA TYR A 312 6.94 19.97 -8.04
C TYR A 312 8.46 19.91 -7.94
N TYR A 313 8.98 20.51 -6.87
CA TYR A 313 10.41 20.56 -6.58
C TYR A 313 10.78 19.54 -5.51
N LEU A 314 11.88 18.84 -5.72
CA LEU A 314 12.59 18.11 -4.69
C LEU A 314 13.54 19.08 -4.01
N ASN A 315 13.39 19.24 -2.69
CA ASN A 315 14.24 20.07 -1.84
C ASN A 315 14.24 21.54 -2.27
N TYR A 316 13.05 22.13 -2.45
CA TYR A 316 12.84 23.47 -3.03
C TYR A 316 13.72 24.59 -2.44
N ARG A 317 14.03 24.51 -1.14
CA ARG A 317 14.80 25.51 -0.40
C ARG A 317 16.32 25.38 -0.62
N ASP A 318 16.78 24.25 -1.15
CA ASP A 318 18.18 23.98 -1.42
C ASP A 318 18.65 24.56 -2.76
N ASP A 319 19.90 25.00 -2.82
CA ASP A 319 20.51 25.54 -4.05
C ASP A 319 20.52 24.51 -5.19
N ASN A 320 20.66 23.23 -4.86
CA ASN A 320 20.71 22.11 -5.82
C ASN A 320 19.38 21.36 -5.95
N ARG A 321 18.25 22.03 -5.64
CA ARG A 321 16.91 21.48 -5.83
C ARG A 321 16.72 20.86 -7.20
N ALA A 322 15.89 19.83 -7.28
CA ALA A 322 15.57 19.18 -8.55
C ALA A 322 14.08 19.33 -8.88
N ILE A 323 13.74 19.02 -10.12
CA ILE A 323 12.39 18.67 -10.53
C ILE A 323 12.41 17.28 -11.16
N PHE A 324 11.25 16.64 -11.24
CA PHE A 324 11.08 15.43 -12.05
C PHE A 324 11.12 15.80 -13.54
N LEU A 325 11.88 15.04 -14.32
CA LEU A 325 11.83 15.11 -15.77
C LEU A 325 10.71 14.18 -16.25
N GLU A 326 9.50 14.72 -16.40
CA GLU A 326 8.26 13.92 -16.52
C GLU A 326 8.30 12.85 -17.62
N ASP A 327 8.90 13.15 -18.78
CA ASP A 327 9.05 12.21 -19.91
C ASP A 327 9.90 10.96 -19.57
N TYR A 328 10.68 11.03 -18.49
CA TYR A 328 11.59 9.98 -18.01
C TYR A 328 11.20 9.46 -16.61
N CYS A 329 9.96 9.70 -16.19
CA CYS A 329 9.39 9.21 -14.93
C CYS A 329 8.48 7.99 -15.14
N ASN A 330 8.05 7.37 -14.03
CA ASN A 330 7.20 6.18 -14.03
C ASN A 330 7.81 4.98 -14.77
N LEU A 331 9.15 4.89 -14.83
CA LEU A 331 9.79 3.70 -15.37
C LEU A 331 9.64 2.57 -14.36
N GLN A 332 8.65 1.72 -14.58
CA GLN A 332 8.30 0.65 -13.67
C GLN A 332 9.38 -0.45 -13.64
N ALA A 333 9.56 -1.03 -12.45
CA ALA A 333 10.33 -2.22 -12.16
C ALA A 333 9.50 -3.20 -11.30
N LYS A 334 9.93 -4.47 -11.19
CA LYS A 334 9.23 -5.47 -10.37
C LYS A 334 9.12 -5.02 -8.92
N ASN A 335 10.19 -4.45 -8.37
CA ASN A 335 10.28 -3.98 -6.99
C ASN A 335 10.19 -2.45 -6.87
N GLY A 336 9.60 -1.72 -7.83
CA GLY A 336 9.60 -0.26 -7.71
C GLY A 336 9.31 0.58 -8.94
N TYR A 337 9.67 1.86 -8.82
CA TYR A 337 9.68 2.84 -9.91
C TYR A 337 11.01 3.57 -9.99
N ILE A 338 11.34 4.07 -11.18
CA ILE A 338 12.49 4.94 -11.41
C ILE A 338 11.96 6.26 -11.98
N HIS A 339 12.41 7.37 -11.41
CA HIS A 339 12.07 8.73 -11.84
C HIS A 339 13.34 9.54 -12.08
N GLN A 340 13.54 10.04 -13.29
CA GLN A 340 14.70 10.88 -13.58
C GLN A 340 14.53 12.28 -12.99
N VAL A 341 15.58 12.79 -12.35
CA VAL A 341 15.63 14.13 -11.75
C VAL A 341 16.51 15.09 -12.55
N SER A 342 16.26 16.39 -12.44
CA SER A 342 16.92 17.44 -13.23
C SER A 342 18.25 17.97 -12.67
N SER A 343 18.69 17.47 -11.52
CA SER A 343 19.90 17.89 -10.81
C SER A 343 20.56 16.66 -10.21
N TYR A 344 21.85 16.74 -9.86
CA TYR A 344 22.53 15.66 -9.16
C TYR A 344 22.01 15.45 -7.73
N LEU A 345 21.14 16.34 -7.21
CA LEU A 345 20.37 16.17 -5.97
C LEU A 345 21.24 15.70 -4.76
N PRO A 346 22.15 16.55 -4.25
CA PRO A 346 22.93 16.22 -3.07
C PRO A 346 22.02 15.94 -1.85
N VAL A 347 22.57 15.23 -0.86
CA VAL A 347 21.90 15.03 0.43
C VAL A 347 21.57 16.39 1.03
N ALA A 348 20.28 16.67 1.21
CA ALA A 348 19.80 17.95 1.73
C ALA A 348 19.65 17.88 3.25
N GLU A 349 19.86 19.01 3.91
CA GLU A 349 19.48 19.15 5.32
C GLU A 349 17.99 19.50 5.39
N ALA A 350 17.19 18.56 5.90
CA ALA A 350 15.77 18.79 6.06
C ALA A 350 15.52 19.72 7.27
N GLU A 351 14.76 20.78 7.07
CA GLU A 351 14.28 21.67 8.14
C GLU A 351 13.03 21.08 8.81
N PRO A 352 12.86 21.18 10.14
CA PRO A 352 11.63 20.79 10.83
C PRO A 352 10.37 21.39 10.20
N GLU A 353 9.32 20.59 10.02
CA GLU A 353 8.01 21.05 9.54
C GLU A 353 6.87 20.49 10.39
N ILE A 354 5.66 21.00 10.18
CA ILE A 354 4.47 20.49 10.87
C ILE A 354 4.22 19.06 10.40
N VAL A 355 4.18 18.11 11.35
CA VAL A 355 3.82 16.72 11.07
C VAL A 355 2.47 16.42 11.70
N LEU A 356 1.52 15.98 10.89
CA LEU A 356 0.24 15.45 11.35
C LEU A 356 0.32 13.92 11.36
N PHE A 357 0.39 13.34 12.55
CA PHE A 357 0.33 11.90 12.74
C PHE A 357 -1.11 11.46 13.00
N ASP A 358 -1.82 11.13 11.93
CA ASP A 358 -3.13 10.49 11.98
C ASP A 358 -2.95 9.01 12.36
N VAL A 359 -3.51 8.62 13.51
CA VAL A 359 -3.33 7.28 14.07
C VAL A 359 -4.19 6.21 13.38
N CYS A 360 -5.02 6.58 12.42
CA CYS A 360 -5.81 5.70 11.56
C CYS A 360 -5.35 5.68 10.10
N ASN A 361 -4.42 6.54 9.69
CA ASN A 361 -3.95 6.65 8.31
C ASN A 361 -2.93 5.56 7.92
N TYR A 362 -3.35 4.29 7.98
CA TYR A 362 -2.57 3.15 7.53
C TYR A 362 -3.27 2.46 6.35
N SER A 363 -2.58 2.27 5.22
CA SER A 363 -3.15 1.64 4.03
C SER A 363 -3.69 0.23 4.31
N ILE A 364 -3.06 -0.52 5.22
CA ILE A 364 -3.51 -1.85 5.62
C ILE A 364 -4.92 -1.83 6.23
N ILE A 365 -5.35 -0.73 6.87
CA ILE A 365 -6.73 -0.57 7.36
C ILE A 365 -7.68 -0.40 6.17
N GLY A 366 -7.29 0.39 5.17
CA GLY A 366 -8.03 0.56 3.92
C GLY A 366 -8.20 -0.77 3.18
N ASP A 367 -7.13 -1.54 3.01
CA ASP A 367 -7.15 -2.87 2.38
C ASP A 367 -8.01 -3.85 3.18
N TRP A 368 -7.93 -3.80 4.52
CA TRP A 368 -8.74 -4.63 5.42
C TRP A 368 -10.23 -4.36 5.26
N ILE A 369 -10.63 -3.08 5.20
CA ILE A 369 -12.02 -2.67 4.95
C ILE A 369 -12.47 -3.06 3.54
N ALA A 370 -11.62 -2.83 2.53
CA ALA A 370 -11.91 -3.20 1.14
C ALA A 370 -12.09 -4.71 0.95
N ALA A 371 -11.44 -5.53 1.77
CA ALA A 371 -11.63 -6.97 1.83
C ALA A 371 -12.97 -7.40 2.48
N GLY A 372 -13.81 -6.45 2.91
CA GLY A 372 -15.14 -6.71 3.47
C GLY A 372 -15.17 -6.86 4.98
N ASN A 373 -14.10 -6.47 5.69
CA ASN A 373 -14.09 -6.48 7.16
C ASN A 373 -14.75 -5.22 7.74
N GLY A 374 -15.46 -5.38 8.86
CA GLY A 374 -16.16 -4.30 9.56
C GLY A 374 -17.66 -4.28 9.32
N GLU A 375 -18.33 -3.24 9.82
CA GLU A 375 -19.77 -3.07 9.62
C GLU A 375 -20.12 -2.71 8.17
N GLU A 376 -21.28 -3.18 7.70
CA GLU A 376 -21.77 -2.93 6.34
C GLU A 376 -21.74 -1.43 6.00
N GLY A 377 -21.08 -1.09 4.88
CA GLY A 377 -20.96 0.27 4.39
C GLY A 377 -19.86 1.12 5.04
N ILE A 378 -19.04 0.56 5.93
CA ILE A 378 -17.86 1.28 6.44
C ILE A 378 -16.92 1.65 5.29
N LYS A 379 -16.27 2.81 5.42
CA LYS A 379 -15.32 3.33 4.46
C LYS A 379 -14.05 3.79 5.17
N PHE A 380 -12.93 3.64 4.48
CA PHE A 380 -11.65 4.17 4.93
C PHE A 380 -11.57 5.67 4.65
N GLN A 381 -11.23 6.46 5.67
CA GLN A 381 -11.10 7.92 5.65
C GLN A 381 -12.29 8.65 5.04
N GLU A 382 -13.49 8.11 5.22
CA GLU A 382 -14.73 8.69 4.74
C GLU A 382 -15.88 8.34 5.69
N SER A 383 -16.78 9.31 5.93
CA SER A 383 -18.02 9.05 6.67
C SER A 383 -19.00 8.19 5.88
N PHE A 384 -19.84 7.41 6.57
CA PHE A 384 -21.03 6.79 5.97
C PHE A 384 -22.26 7.69 6.13
N GLY A 385 -22.15 8.91 5.60
CA GLY A 385 -23.20 9.93 5.67
C GLY A 385 -23.54 10.34 7.10
N THR A 386 -24.70 9.93 7.61
CA THR A 386 -25.21 10.31 8.94
C THR A 386 -25.12 9.19 9.97
N ALA A 387 -24.44 8.09 9.66
CA ALA A 387 -24.26 6.95 10.55
C ALA A 387 -22.79 6.73 10.88
N GLU A 388 -22.53 6.30 12.11
CA GLU A 388 -21.22 5.85 12.57
C GLU A 388 -21.05 4.38 12.20
N LYS A 389 -19.81 3.97 11.89
CA LYS A 389 -19.46 2.58 11.62
C LYS A 389 -18.19 2.20 12.36
N LYS A 390 -18.00 0.90 12.57
CA LYS A 390 -16.80 0.37 13.22
C LYS A 390 -16.23 -0.85 12.53
N CYS A 391 -14.92 -0.98 12.60
CA CYS A 391 -14.18 -2.17 12.24
C CYS A 391 -13.19 -2.51 13.35
N ASP A 392 -13.16 -3.78 13.75
CA ASP A 392 -12.09 -4.30 14.60
C ASP A 392 -10.80 -4.38 13.77
N VAL A 393 -9.76 -3.71 14.26
CA VAL A 393 -8.44 -3.63 13.61
C VAL A 393 -7.33 -4.09 14.54
N ALA A 394 -7.67 -4.70 15.68
CA ALA A 394 -6.69 -5.17 16.65
C ALA A 394 -5.76 -6.28 16.11
N GLY A 395 -6.13 -6.97 15.03
CA GLY A 395 -5.30 -7.99 14.39
C GLY A 395 -4.31 -7.47 13.34
N LEU A 396 -4.32 -6.17 13.03
CA LEU A 396 -3.43 -5.59 12.03
C LEU A 396 -2.07 -5.24 12.66
N ASN A 397 -0.99 -5.47 11.91
CA ASN A 397 0.38 -5.28 12.37
C ASN A 397 0.82 -3.80 12.48
N CYS A 398 -0.06 -2.84 12.18
CA CYS A 398 0.20 -1.41 12.40
C CYS A 398 0.10 -1.00 13.87
N TYR A 399 -0.46 -1.86 14.74
CA TYR A 399 -0.57 -1.61 16.17
C TYR A 399 -0.01 -2.78 16.98
N GLU A 400 0.78 -2.46 18.01
CA GLU A 400 1.01 -3.38 19.12
C GLU A 400 0.16 -2.93 20.31
N TYR A 401 -0.42 -3.86 21.06
CA TYR A 401 -1.21 -3.48 22.24
C TYR A 401 -1.20 -4.54 23.32
N SER A 402 -1.59 -4.13 24.52
CA SER A 402 -1.86 -5.02 25.64
C SER A 402 -3.13 -4.59 26.36
N LEU A 403 -3.93 -5.59 26.73
CA LEU A 403 -5.16 -5.40 27.47
C LEU A 403 -4.93 -5.64 28.95
N ASN A 404 -5.58 -4.84 29.79
CA ASN A 404 -5.69 -5.13 31.21
C ASN A 404 -7.13 -4.92 31.69
N ASN A 405 -7.90 -6.01 31.66
CA ASN A 405 -9.28 -6.06 32.13
C ASN A 405 -10.15 -4.92 31.54
N PRO A 406 -10.28 -4.78 30.21
CA PRO A 406 -11.22 -3.83 29.61
C PRO A 406 -12.65 -4.13 30.07
N SER A 407 -13.44 -3.09 30.31
CA SER A 407 -14.83 -3.23 30.74
C SER A 407 -15.82 -2.97 29.60
N GLY A 408 -17.09 -3.29 29.84
CA GLY A 408 -18.14 -3.19 28.83
C GLY A 408 -18.26 -4.44 27.96
N THR A 409 -19.25 -4.44 27.07
CA THR A 409 -19.46 -5.53 26.13
C THR A 409 -18.60 -5.29 24.88
N PHE A 410 -17.79 -6.28 24.49
CA PHE A 410 -16.92 -6.18 23.31
C PHE A 410 -17.67 -5.74 22.05
N SER A 411 -18.87 -6.28 21.81
CA SER A 411 -19.70 -5.88 20.66
C SER A 411 -20.18 -4.42 20.70
N SER A 412 -20.10 -3.74 21.85
CA SER A 412 -20.34 -2.29 21.95
C SER A 412 -19.07 -1.51 21.60
N TYR A 413 -17.94 -1.90 22.18
CA TYR A 413 -16.64 -1.25 21.99
C TYR A 413 -15.56 -2.33 21.80
N PHE A 414 -15.05 -2.48 20.58
CA PHE A 414 -13.89 -3.35 20.34
C PHE A 414 -12.65 -2.73 20.99
N ASN A 415 -11.60 -3.53 21.15
CA ASN A 415 -10.43 -3.12 21.91
C ASN A 415 -9.62 -2.04 21.18
N VAL A 416 -9.35 -2.26 19.89
CA VAL A 416 -8.71 -1.33 18.97
C VAL A 416 -9.60 -1.22 17.75
N THR A 417 -10.27 -0.09 17.59
CA THR A 417 -11.36 0.06 16.63
C THR A 417 -11.07 1.21 15.68
N TYR A 418 -11.12 0.94 14.38
CA TYR A 418 -11.28 1.97 13.39
C TYR A 418 -12.75 2.41 13.38
N PHE A 419 -13.02 3.65 13.75
CA PHE A 419 -14.36 4.18 13.95
C PHE A 419 -14.61 5.35 13.00
N THR A 420 -15.63 5.25 12.15
CA THR A 420 -16.02 6.38 11.30
C THR A 420 -17.09 7.24 11.97
N THR A 421 -16.91 8.54 11.85
CA THR A 421 -17.81 9.57 12.34
C THR A 421 -18.96 9.82 11.35
N ARG A 422 -19.83 10.78 11.69
CA ARG A 422 -20.99 11.17 10.88
C ARG A 422 -21.01 12.66 10.62
N THR A 423 -21.55 13.05 9.47
CA THR A 423 -21.56 14.43 8.97
C THR A 423 -22.47 15.41 9.72
N ASN A 424 -23.41 14.91 10.54
CA ASN A 424 -24.49 15.69 11.13
C ASN A 424 -24.41 15.84 12.66
N ASN A 425 -23.22 15.67 13.25
CA ASN A 425 -22.97 15.96 14.66
C ASN A 425 -21.62 16.67 14.85
N GLY A 426 -21.25 16.97 16.10
CA GLY A 426 -20.00 17.68 16.43
C GLY A 426 -18.70 16.93 16.13
N TRP A 427 -18.74 15.70 15.61
CA TRP A 427 -17.56 14.97 15.13
C TRP A 427 -17.31 15.15 13.63
N ASN A 428 -18.11 15.96 12.94
CA ASN A 428 -17.91 16.30 11.52
C ASN A 428 -16.63 17.12 11.24
N THR A 429 -15.84 17.42 12.27
CA THR A 429 -14.54 18.08 12.20
C THR A 429 -13.37 17.15 12.53
N ALA A 430 -13.63 15.85 12.76
CA ALA A 430 -12.56 14.86 12.92
C ALA A 430 -11.73 14.78 11.63
N ASN A 431 -10.41 14.63 11.76
CA ASN A 431 -9.57 14.43 10.59
C ASN A 431 -10.04 13.15 9.86
N ASN A 432 -10.12 13.19 8.53
CA ASN A 432 -10.56 12.06 7.72
C ASN A 432 -11.92 11.43 8.10
N MET A 433 -12.73 12.11 8.92
CA MET A 433 -13.99 11.62 9.46
C MET A 433 -13.84 10.29 10.23
N ASP A 434 -12.70 10.02 10.84
CA ASP A 434 -12.45 8.80 11.61
C ASP A 434 -11.82 9.07 13.00
N PHE A 435 -11.75 8.02 13.81
CA PHE A 435 -11.02 7.98 15.08
C PHE A 435 -10.49 6.57 15.31
N LEU A 436 -9.36 6.50 16.02
CA LEU A 436 -8.97 5.28 16.71
C LEU A 436 -9.69 5.23 18.06
N MET A 437 -10.73 4.40 18.15
CA MET A 437 -11.44 4.16 19.41
C MET A 437 -10.79 3.02 20.18
N LEU A 438 -10.43 3.28 21.43
CA LEU A 438 -9.67 2.37 22.29
C LEU A 438 -10.44 1.96 23.55
N ASN A 439 -10.52 0.65 23.79
CA ASN A 439 -10.99 0.04 25.02
C ASN A 439 -9.98 -1.02 25.50
N LEU A 440 -8.92 -0.56 26.17
CA LEU A 440 -7.77 -1.39 26.53
C LEU A 440 -7.79 -1.85 28.01
N GLY A 441 -8.66 -1.25 28.83
CA GLY A 441 -8.66 -1.43 30.28
C GLY A 441 -7.56 -0.63 30.99
N ASN A 442 -7.60 -0.61 32.33
CA ASN A 442 -6.70 0.22 33.13
C ASN A 442 -5.29 -0.36 33.10
N THR A 443 -4.29 0.46 32.76
CA THR A 443 -2.91 0.09 32.42
C THR A 443 -2.76 -0.78 31.15
N GLY A 444 -3.83 -0.92 30.37
CA GLY A 444 -3.70 -1.37 28.98
C GLY A 444 -2.99 -0.31 28.15
N TRP A 445 -2.31 -0.72 27.09
CA TRP A 445 -1.51 0.18 26.27
C TRP A 445 -1.60 -0.16 24.79
N ILE A 446 -1.29 0.82 23.95
CA ILE A 446 -1.12 0.67 22.51
C ILE A 446 0.18 1.37 22.07
N SER A 447 0.84 0.82 21.07
CA SER A 447 2.10 1.30 20.51
C SER A 447 2.05 1.24 18.98
N MET A 448 2.66 2.21 18.31
CA MET A 448 2.63 2.36 16.85
C MET A 448 3.76 3.27 16.38
N GLN A 449 4.14 3.19 15.10
CA GLN A 449 5.16 4.06 14.53
C GLN A 449 4.55 5.38 14.06
N THR A 450 5.23 6.49 14.37
CA THR A 450 4.93 7.80 13.78
C THR A 450 5.34 7.82 12.29
N PRO A 451 4.83 8.76 11.48
CA PRO A 451 5.55 9.24 10.31
C PRO A 451 6.95 9.70 10.72
N SER A 452 7.87 9.83 9.76
CA SER A 452 9.18 10.38 10.07
C SER A 452 9.07 11.80 10.58
N ILE A 453 9.77 12.07 11.67
CA ILE A 453 9.90 13.38 12.27
C ILE A 453 11.34 13.83 12.02
N ILE A 454 11.52 15.04 11.51
CA ILE A 454 12.86 15.60 11.28
C ILE A 454 13.48 15.96 12.63
N LYS A 455 14.79 15.75 12.80
CA LYS A 455 15.51 16.15 14.02
C LYS A 455 15.20 17.61 14.39
N GLY A 456 14.88 17.87 15.66
CA GLY A 456 14.49 19.21 16.11
C GLY A 456 13.59 19.19 17.33
N LYS A 457 13.16 20.38 17.76
CA LYS A 457 12.22 20.55 18.88
C LYS A 457 10.81 20.75 18.36
N TYR A 458 9.85 20.15 19.05
CA TYR A 458 8.44 20.19 18.67
C TYR A 458 7.54 20.40 19.87
N LYS A 459 6.52 21.23 19.70
CA LYS A 459 5.32 21.19 20.53
C LYS A 459 4.42 20.09 19.99
N VAL A 460 3.90 19.23 20.86
CA VAL A 460 3.04 18.11 20.46
C VAL A 460 1.65 18.26 21.05
N THR A 461 0.64 18.29 20.19
CA THR A 461 -0.77 18.46 20.54
C THR A 461 -1.56 17.21 20.17
N LEU A 462 -2.26 16.62 21.14
CA LEU A 462 -3.24 15.55 20.91
C LEU A 462 -4.57 16.15 20.46
N GLN A 463 -5.14 15.58 19.40
CA GLN A 463 -6.53 15.79 19.00
C GLN A 463 -7.34 14.53 19.28
N PHE A 464 -8.51 14.70 19.90
CA PHE A 464 -9.28 13.59 20.43
C PHE A 464 -10.79 13.86 20.39
N GLY A 465 -11.57 12.79 20.24
CA GLY A 465 -13.02 12.83 20.26
C GLY A 465 -13.60 12.69 21.67
N TYR A 466 -14.71 13.38 21.93
CA TYR A 466 -15.51 13.19 23.14
C TYR A 466 -16.98 12.96 22.81
N ALA A 467 -17.56 11.95 23.45
CA ALA A 467 -18.98 11.62 23.39
C ALA A 467 -19.67 11.93 24.73
N THR A 468 -20.92 12.35 24.69
CA THR A 468 -21.64 12.78 25.91
C THR A 468 -21.87 11.69 26.94
N SER A 469 -21.84 10.41 26.53
CA SER A 469 -21.87 9.27 27.47
C SER A 469 -20.55 9.06 28.23
N MET A 470 -19.50 9.84 27.93
CA MET A 470 -18.23 9.88 28.65
C MET A 470 -18.20 10.95 29.75
N ASP A 471 -19.35 11.51 30.14
CA ASP A 471 -19.45 12.58 31.16
C ASP A 471 -18.71 12.23 32.46
N PHE A 472 -18.80 10.98 32.88
CA PHE A 472 -18.11 10.46 34.07
C PHE A 472 -16.57 10.60 34.02
N ILE A 473 -15.98 10.67 32.81
CA ILE A 473 -14.54 10.88 32.61
C ILE A 473 -14.20 12.34 32.89
N ARG A 474 -14.85 13.30 32.19
CA ARG A 474 -14.54 14.73 32.36
C ARG A 474 -14.83 15.23 33.77
N THR A 475 -15.89 14.72 34.42
CA THR A 475 -16.28 15.13 35.78
C THR A 475 -15.55 14.36 36.87
N GLN A 476 -14.69 13.39 36.51
CA GLN A 476 -13.97 12.54 37.45
C GLN A 476 -14.90 11.89 38.49
N ASP A 477 -16.05 11.38 38.03
CA ASP A 477 -17.09 10.91 38.96
C ASP A 477 -16.59 9.71 39.78
N SER A 478 -16.60 9.90 41.11
CA SER A 478 -16.29 8.89 42.12
C SER A 478 -17.07 7.57 41.97
N LYS A 479 -18.29 7.59 41.38
CA LYS A 479 -19.08 6.37 41.12
C LYS A 479 -18.62 5.62 39.87
N GLY A 480 -18.11 6.34 38.87
CA GLY A 480 -17.51 5.77 37.65
C GLY A 480 -16.05 5.34 37.84
N GLY A 481 -15.41 5.80 38.92
CA GLY A 481 -14.02 5.49 39.26
C GLY A 481 -12.99 6.17 38.36
N SER A 482 -13.41 7.20 37.60
CA SER A 482 -12.54 7.88 36.65
C SER A 482 -11.65 8.90 37.33
N ASN A 483 -10.39 8.97 36.90
CA ASN A 483 -9.46 10.00 37.32
C ASN A 483 -9.24 11.09 36.26
N GLY A 484 -10.16 11.23 35.30
CA GLY A 484 -10.10 12.25 34.26
C GLY A 484 -9.68 11.72 32.89
N GLY A 485 -9.74 10.41 32.66
CA GLY A 485 -9.23 9.78 31.45
C GLY A 485 -7.73 9.90 31.39
N ARG A 486 -7.04 9.68 32.54
CA ARG A 486 -5.59 9.83 32.59
C ARG A 486 -4.93 8.87 31.62
N MET A 487 -3.94 9.39 30.90
CA MET A 487 -3.16 8.65 29.93
C MET A 487 -1.71 9.05 30.04
N THR A 488 -0.82 8.10 29.78
CA THR A 488 0.63 8.34 29.71
C THR A 488 1.09 8.19 28.27
N PHE A 489 1.82 9.19 27.81
CA PHE A 489 2.38 9.30 26.46
C PHE A 489 3.90 9.16 26.56
N SER A 490 4.51 8.53 25.57
CA SER A 490 5.96 8.40 25.44
C SER A 490 6.34 8.14 23.98
N PHE A 491 7.56 8.53 23.63
CA PHE A 491 8.18 8.20 22.34
C PHE A 491 9.47 7.42 22.63
N ASP A 492 9.67 6.32 21.91
CA ASP A 492 10.86 5.45 22.01
C ASP A 492 11.13 4.88 23.41
N GLY A 493 10.09 4.80 24.23
CA GLY A 493 10.20 4.40 25.64
C GLY A 493 10.79 5.48 26.56
N GLU A 494 11.04 6.68 26.05
CA GLU A 494 11.57 7.83 26.77
C GLU A 494 10.52 8.96 26.90
N ASN A 495 10.90 10.07 27.53
CA ASN A 495 10.12 11.31 27.64
C ASN A 495 8.69 11.10 28.16
N SER A 496 8.47 10.20 29.12
CA SER A 496 7.13 9.83 29.55
C SER A 496 6.40 10.95 30.30
N VAL A 497 5.22 11.34 29.83
CA VAL A 497 4.36 12.36 30.44
C VAL A 497 2.94 11.83 30.68
N THR A 498 2.27 12.31 31.73
CA THR A 498 0.92 11.84 32.10
C THR A 498 -0.05 13.00 32.19
N HIS A 499 -1.14 12.93 31.42
CA HIS A 499 -2.15 13.99 31.32
C HIS A 499 -3.56 13.45 31.51
N ALA A 500 -4.53 14.36 31.74
CA ALA A 500 -5.96 14.06 31.83
C ALA A 500 -6.78 14.93 30.86
N PRO A 501 -6.65 14.73 29.53
CA PRO A 501 -7.15 15.68 28.52
C PRO A 501 -8.65 15.99 28.66
N TYR A 502 -9.46 14.98 28.97
CA TYR A 502 -10.91 15.11 29.10
C TYR A 502 -11.36 16.07 30.20
N THR A 503 -10.52 16.35 31.21
CA THR A 503 -10.86 17.31 32.28
C THR A 503 -10.89 18.77 31.81
N THR A 504 -10.33 19.06 30.64
CA THR A 504 -10.39 20.40 30.01
C THR A 504 -11.73 20.70 29.35
N ILE A 505 -12.58 19.68 29.15
CA ILE A 505 -13.89 19.83 28.52
C ILE A 505 -14.88 20.42 29.54
N SER A 506 -15.22 21.69 29.36
CA SER A 506 -16.02 22.46 30.31
C SER A 506 -17.51 22.08 30.35
N SER A 507 -18.06 21.53 29.26
CA SER A 507 -19.48 21.18 29.13
C SER A 507 -19.68 19.81 28.47
N ASN A 508 -20.78 19.14 28.78
CA ASN A 508 -21.10 17.82 28.23
C ASN A 508 -21.58 17.93 26.77
N THR A 509 -20.65 18.28 25.86
CA THR A 509 -20.93 18.55 24.45
C THR A 509 -20.09 17.63 23.58
N LEU A 510 -20.75 16.82 22.74
CA LEU A 510 -20.07 15.97 21.77
C LEU A 510 -19.23 16.83 20.81
N GLY A 511 -17.98 16.45 20.60
CA GLY A 511 -17.07 17.20 19.73
C GLY A 511 -15.66 16.63 19.66
N CYS A 512 -14.84 17.24 18.79
CA CYS A 512 -13.39 17.07 18.75
C CYS A 512 -12.73 18.16 19.60
N TYR A 513 -11.69 17.80 20.34
CA TYR A 513 -10.99 18.66 21.30
C TYR A 513 -9.48 18.45 21.20
N SER A 514 -8.71 19.48 21.56
CA SER A 514 -7.25 19.47 21.55
C SER A 514 -6.64 19.56 22.95
N TYR A 515 -5.48 18.95 23.16
CA TYR A 515 -4.72 19.07 24.40
C TYR A 515 -3.20 19.01 24.12
N VAL A 516 -2.43 19.98 24.61
CA VAL A 516 -0.97 19.98 24.48
C VAL A 516 -0.38 18.94 25.42
N ILE A 517 0.29 17.93 24.87
CA ILE A 517 0.94 16.85 25.64
C ILE A 517 2.41 17.15 25.91
N TYR A 518 3.09 17.83 24.99
CA TYR A 518 4.45 18.33 25.18
C TYR A 518 4.48 19.79 24.72
N ASP A 519 4.85 20.70 25.62
CA ASP A 519 5.16 22.09 25.23
C ASP A 519 6.46 22.15 24.41
N GLU A 520 7.40 21.25 24.71
CA GLU A 520 8.65 21.05 23.99
C GLU A 520 9.06 19.57 24.12
N LEU A 521 9.36 18.93 23.00
CA LEU A 521 9.92 17.59 22.87
C LEU A 521 11.01 17.63 21.80
N GLU A 522 12.22 17.21 22.15
CA GLU A 522 13.36 17.18 21.23
C GLU A 522 13.55 15.78 20.64
N PHE A 523 13.66 15.71 19.31
CA PHE A 523 14.11 14.53 18.57
C PHE A 523 15.54 14.77 18.08
N SER A 524 16.47 13.93 18.52
CA SER A 524 17.90 14.06 18.20
C SER A 524 18.27 13.58 16.80
N GLU A 525 17.39 12.80 16.17
CA GLU A 525 17.59 12.21 14.85
C GLU A 525 16.31 12.32 14.02
N THR A 526 16.46 12.28 12.69
CA THR A 526 15.33 12.24 11.76
C THR A 526 14.95 10.79 11.53
N SER A 527 13.88 10.32 12.14
CA SER A 527 13.43 8.93 11.99
C SER A 527 11.94 8.78 12.28
N THR A 528 11.40 7.57 12.08
CA THR A 528 10.12 7.18 12.67
C THR A 528 10.33 6.85 14.14
N HIS A 529 9.42 7.27 15.00
CA HIS A 529 9.50 7.06 16.43
C HIS A 529 8.38 6.13 16.91
N THR A 530 8.68 5.33 17.93
CA THR A 530 7.70 4.44 18.54
C THR A 530 6.84 5.23 19.53
N PHE A 531 5.65 5.63 19.10
CA PHE A 531 4.65 6.26 19.98
C PHE A 531 3.97 5.20 20.84
N ARG A 532 3.90 5.43 22.16
CA ARG A 532 3.14 4.60 23.11
C ARG A 532 2.18 5.41 23.95
N LEU A 533 0.96 4.90 24.05
CA LEU A 533 -0.13 5.39 24.89
C LEU A 533 -0.52 4.33 25.92
N VAL A 534 -0.47 4.68 27.20
CA VAL A 534 -0.92 3.82 28.32
C VAL A 534 -2.16 4.44 28.96
N ILE A 535 -3.23 3.67 29.06
CA ILE A 535 -4.44 4.07 29.78
C ILE A 535 -4.16 4.00 31.28
N ASN A 536 -4.28 5.12 31.99
CA ASN A 536 -4.05 5.21 33.43
C ASN A 536 -5.31 5.67 34.16
N ASP A 537 -6.47 5.18 33.73
CA ASP A 537 -7.76 5.46 34.34
C ASP A 537 -8.45 4.17 34.84
N PRO A 538 -8.67 4.03 36.17
CA PRO A 538 -9.37 2.87 36.73
C PRO A 538 -10.77 2.64 36.18
N ALA A 539 -11.46 3.66 35.66
CA ALA A 539 -12.76 3.51 35.03
C ALA A 539 -12.71 2.62 33.78
N ALA A 540 -11.55 2.51 33.12
CA ALA A 540 -11.37 1.64 31.95
C ALA A 540 -11.68 0.16 32.24
N SER A 541 -11.48 -0.27 33.49
CA SER A 541 -11.79 -1.63 33.95
C SER A 541 -13.07 -1.74 34.77
N LYS A 542 -13.87 -0.67 34.87
CA LYS A 542 -15.05 -0.62 35.78
C LYS A 542 -16.32 -0.12 35.11
N ASN A 543 -16.21 0.83 34.18
CA ASN A 543 -17.35 1.49 33.57
C ASN A 543 -17.61 0.93 32.18
N ALA A 544 -18.79 0.30 31.98
CA ALA A 544 -19.16 -0.33 30.72
C ALA A 544 -19.22 0.61 29.51
N SER A 545 -19.22 1.94 29.73
CA SER A 545 -19.15 2.96 28.68
C SER A 545 -17.75 3.56 28.52
N TYR A 546 -16.71 2.99 29.12
CA TYR A 546 -15.36 3.50 28.96
C TYR A 546 -14.81 3.17 27.56
N ARG A 547 -14.28 4.20 26.92
CA ARG A 547 -13.48 4.17 25.70
C ARG A 547 -12.88 5.57 25.53
N ILE A 548 -11.81 5.68 24.76
CA ILE A 548 -11.26 6.97 24.33
C ILE A 548 -11.22 7.01 22.80
N TYR A 549 -11.23 8.21 22.23
CA TYR A 549 -11.12 8.42 20.78
C TYR A 549 -9.89 9.25 20.50
N ILE A 550 -8.93 8.72 19.75
CA ILE A 550 -7.74 9.46 19.28
C ILE A 550 -7.96 9.80 17.82
N ASP A 551 -7.72 11.05 17.45
CA ASP A 551 -7.81 11.55 16.07
C ASP A 551 -6.40 11.59 15.46
N TYR A 552 -5.58 12.54 15.89
CA TYR A 552 -4.17 12.64 15.48
C TYR A 552 -3.31 13.30 16.55
N LEU A 553 -1.99 13.18 16.39
CA LEU A 553 -0.99 14.00 17.07
C LEU A 553 -0.43 15.03 16.09
N LEU A 554 -0.38 16.29 16.50
CA LEU A 554 0.22 17.38 15.73
C LEU A 554 1.57 17.76 16.33
N PHE A 555 2.63 17.63 15.54
CA PHE A 555 3.97 18.07 15.88
C PHE A 555 4.22 19.41 15.21
N GLU A 556 4.32 20.47 16.01
CA GLU A 556 4.59 21.84 15.53
C GLU A 556 6.05 22.17 15.84
N PRO A 557 6.91 22.42 14.83
CA PRO A 557 8.32 22.68 15.06
C PRO A 557 8.52 23.98 15.84
N ILE A 558 9.48 23.96 16.76
CA ILE A 558 9.93 25.11 17.54
C ILE A 558 11.27 25.54 16.97
N PHE A 559 11.31 26.72 16.39
CA PHE A 559 12.54 27.33 15.92
C PHE A 559 13.10 28.21 17.04
N ASP A 560 14.34 27.95 17.46
CA ASP A 560 15.04 28.83 18.40
C ASP A 560 15.20 30.23 17.73
N GLU A 561 14.81 31.30 18.43
CA GLU A 561 14.92 32.70 17.94
C GLU A 561 16.36 33.19 17.77
#